data_AF-A0A957ZCD0-F1
#
_entry.id   AF-A0A957ZCD0-F1
#
_cell.length_a   1.000
_cell.length_b   1.000
_cell.length_c   1.000
_cell.angle_alpha   90.00
_cell.angle_beta   90.00
_cell.angle_gamma   90.00
#
_symmetry.space_group_name_H-M   'P 1'
#
loop_
_entity.id
_entity.type
_entity.pdbx_description
1 polymer ?
#
loop_
_entity_poly.entity_id
_entity_poly.type
_entity_poly.pdbx_seq_one_letter_code
_entity_poly.pdbx_strand_id
1 'polypeptide(L)'
;DYSEYAFEKQARLLRQQQLFQAQSKEIDRLEQSAKRLLTWGRVYDNVKFIRRGQNILKRIERIDRIDKPILERRRMELELGGWRGSNKVLEIADLDKAFPA
;
A
#
# COMPACT_ATOMS: atom_id res chain seq x y z
N ASP A 1 -26.49 6.85 11.25
CA ASP A 1 -25.45 7.74 11.81
C ASP A 1 -24.16 7.68 11.01
N TYR A 2 -23.65 8.82 10.53
CA TYR A 2 -22.45 8.91 9.68
C TYR A 2 -21.13 8.81 10.48
N SER A 3 -21.17 9.09 11.78
CA SER A 3 -20.03 9.05 12.69
C SER A 3 -19.52 7.64 12.95
N GLU A 4 -20.41 6.67 13.16
CA GLU A 4 -20.09 5.27 13.40
C GLU A 4 -19.41 4.63 12.17
N TYR A 5 -19.98 4.86 10.98
CA TYR A 5 -19.38 4.41 9.72
C TYR A 5 -17.96 4.96 9.50
N ALA A 6 -17.73 6.25 9.81
CA ALA A 6 -16.41 6.86 9.67
C ALA A 6 -15.39 6.23 10.63
N PHE A 7 -15.80 5.96 11.88
CA PHE A 7 -14.96 5.31 12.88
C PHE A 7 -14.59 3.87 12.47
N GLU A 8 -15.59 3.06 12.07
CA GLU A 8 -15.37 1.69 11.61
C GLU A 8 -14.43 1.61 10.40
N LYS A 9 -14.59 2.54 9.45
CA LYS A 9 -13.73 2.65 8.27
C LYS A 9 -12.29 2.94 8.66
N GLN A 10 -12.07 3.88 9.58
CA GLN A 10 -10.74 4.20 10.09
C GLN A 10 -10.11 3.00 10.82
N ALA A 11 -10.87 2.31 11.67
CA ALA A 11 -10.42 1.11 12.35
C ALA A 11 -10.04 -0.02 11.36
N ARG A 12 -10.80 -0.17 10.26
CA ARG A 12 -10.48 -1.14 9.20
C ARG A 12 -9.17 -0.81 8.49
N LEU A 13 -8.96 0.47 8.13
CA LEU A 13 -7.74 0.93 7.48
C LEU A 13 -6.51 0.74 8.37
N LEU A 14 -6.61 1.06 9.66
CA LEU A 14 -5.53 0.84 10.62
C LEU A 14 -5.17 -0.64 10.77
N ARG A 15 -6.17 -1.53 10.85
CA ARG A 15 -5.93 -2.98 10.87
C ARG A 15 -5.24 -3.46 9.60
N GLN A 16 -5.69 -3.01 8.43
CA GLN A 16 -5.05 -3.35 7.15
C GLN A 16 -3.59 -2.88 7.12
N GLN A 17 -3.31 -1.68 7.64
CA GLN A 17 -1.95 -1.14 7.74
C GLN A 17 -1.04 -1.98 8.63
N GLN A 18 -1.53 -2.40 9.80
CA GLN A 18 -0.77 -3.26 10.69
C GLN A 18 -0.43 -4.60 10.03
N LEU A 19 -1.41 -5.22 9.37
CA LEU A 19 -1.21 -6.49 8.66
C LEU A 19 -0.23 -6.34 7.49
N PHE A 20 -0.37 -5.28 6.69
CA PHE A 20 0.54 -4.97 5.59
C PHE A 20 1.98 -4.80 6.08
N GLN A 21 2.19 -4.05 7.16
CA GLN A 21 3.51 -3.84 7.73
C GLN A 21 4.11 -5.14 8.29
N ALA A 22 3.29 -5.96 8.97
CA ALA A 22 3.73 -7.25 9.49
C ALA A 22 4.14 -8.21 8.36
N GLN A 23 3.34 -8.30 7.30
CA GLN A 23 3.66 -9.13 6.13
C GLN A 23 4.92 -8.63 5.41
N SER A 24 5.06 -7.32 5.21
CA SER A 24 6.25 -6.73 4.57
C SER A 24 7.53 -7.09 5.35
N LYS A 25 7.52 -6.92 6.68
CA LYS A 25 8.65 -7.30 7.54
C LYS A 25 9.00 -8.78 7.45
N GLU A 26 8.00 -9.65 7.35
CA GLU A 26 8.24 -11.09 7.24
C GLU A 26 8.82 -11.46 5.87
N ILE A 27 8.31 -10.86 4.78
CA ILE A 27 8.88 -11.01 3.44
C ILE A 27 10.35 -10.58 3.44
N ASP A 28 10.66 -9.39 3.97
CA ASP A 28 12.04 -8.87 4.03
C ASP A 28 12.97 -9.83 4.79
N ARG A 29 12.51 -10.41 5.91
CA ARG A 29 13.28 -11.40 6.67
C ARG A 29 13.55 -12.66 5.87
N LEU A 30 12.54 -13.17 5.17
CA LEU A 30 12.67 -14.36 4.33
C LEU A 30 13.62 -14.10 3.16
N GLU A 31 13.54 -12.93 2.51
CA GLU A 31 14.45 -12.52 1.44
C GLU A 31 15.90 -12.46 1.91
N GLN A 32 16.15 -11.83 3.07
CA GLN A 32 17.49 -11.77 3.65
C GLN A 32 18.03 -13.16 4.00
N SER A 33 17.18 -14.04 4.54
CA SER A 33 17.55 -15.42 4.84
C SER A 33 17.90 -16.20 3.57
N ALA A 34 17.07 -16.09 2.53
CA ALA A 34 17.31 -16.70 1.23
C ALA A 34 18.62 -16.21 0.61
N LYS A 35 18.87 -14.90 0.63
CA LYS A 35 20.10 -14.28 0.13
C LYS A 35 21.33 -14.83 0.86
N ARG A 36 21.30 -14.89 2.19
CA ARG A 36 22.40 -15.48 2.98
C ARG A 36 22.65 -16.94 2.58
N LEU A 37 21.61 -17.76 2.50
CA LEU A 37 21.73 -19.17 2.11
C LEU A 37 22.32 -19.33 0.71
N LEU A 38 21.89 -18.51 -0.26
CA LEU A 38 22.45 -18.53 -1.61
C LEU A 38 23.92 -18.10 -1.64
N THR A 39 24.29 -17.05 -0.89
CA THR A 39 25.68 -16.60 -0.77
C THR A 39 26.57 -17.70 -0.20
N TRP A 40 26.21 -18.28 0.96
CA TRP A 40 26.99 -19.35 1.57
C TRP A 40 27.01 -20.62 0.73
N GLY A 41 25.89 -20.92 0.06
CA GLY A 41 25.82 -22.02 -0.91
C GLY A 41 26.80 -21.85 -2.06
N ARG A 42 26.98 -20.62 -2.58
CA ARG A 42 27.95 -20.32 -3.63
C ARG A 42 29.39 -20.30 -3.13
N VAL A 43 29.63 -19.73 -1.95
CA VAL A 43 31.00 -19.61 -1.37
C VAL A 43 31.58 -20.97 -1.01
N TYR A 44 30.77 -21.89 -0.49
CA TYR A 44 31.21 -23.22 -0.04
C TYR A 44 30.77 -24.37 -0.97
N ASP A 45 30.29 -24.05 -2.16
CA ASP A 45 29.71 -25.01 -3.12
C ASP A 45 28.69 -25.99 -2.49
N ASN A 46 27.88 -25.47 -1.55
CA ASN A 46 26.93 -26.25 -0.79
C ASN A 46 25.54 -26.23 -1.45
N VAL A 47 25.27 -27.26 -2.25
CA VAL A 47 24.00 -27.49 -2.96
C VAL A 47 22.79 -27.48 -2.02
N LYS A 48 22.91 -27.93 -0.76
CA LYS A 48 21.79 -27.95 0.20
C LYS A 48 21.35 -26.53 0.56
N PHE A 49 22.29 -25.60 0.74
CA PHE A 49 21.96 -24.19 1.02
C PHE A 49 21.35 -23.51 -0.19
N ILE A 50 21.86 -23.79 -1.40
CA ILE A 50 21.28 -23.27 -2.64
C ILE A 50 19.82 -23.70 -2.77
N ARG A 51 19.52 -25.00 -2.60
CA ARG A 51 18.15 -25.52 -2.66
C ARG A 51 17.23 -24.89 -1.61
N ARG A 52 17.72 -24.73 -0.36
CA ARG A 52 16.94 -24.07 0.70
C ARG A 52 16.64 -22.61 0.38
N GLY A 53 17.63 -21.85 -0.09
CA GLY A 53 17.43 -20.45 -0.49
C GLY A 53 16.41 -20.31 -1.63
N GLN A 54 16.52 -21.15 -2.67
CA GLN A 54 15.56 -21.18 -3.77
C GLN A 54 14.13 -21.54 -3.32
N ASN A 55 13.98 -22.48 -2.38
CA ASN A 55 12.67 -22.83 -1.85
C ASN A 55 12.03 -21.67 -1.06
N ILE A 56 12.84 -20.88 -0.34
CA ILE A 56 12.35 -19.68 0.34
C ILE A 56 11.89 -18.64 -0.68
N LEU A 57 12.65 -18.40 -1.76
CA LEU A 57 12.23 -17.47 -2.82
C LEU A 57 10.91 -17.91 -3.47
N LYS A 58 10.76 -19.19 -3.81
CA LYS A 58 9.50 -19.74 -4.33
C LYS A 58 8.34 -19.61 -3.35
N ARG A 59 8.61 -19.69 -2.05
CA ARG A 59 7.59 -19.46 -1.02
C ARG A 59 7.14 -18.01 -1.04
N ILE A 60 8.05 -17.04 -1.15
CA ILE A 60 7.75 -15.62 -1.22
C ILE A 60 6.91 -15.28 -2.46
N GLU A 61 7.23 -15.88 -3.62
CA GLU A 61 6.45 -15.71 -4.86
C GLU A 61 4.98 -16.16 -4.73
N ARG A 62 4.68 -17.08 -3.82
CA ARG A 62 3.34 -17.61 -3.57
C ARG A 62 2.58 -16.88 -2.46
N ILE A 63 3.20 -15.91 -1.79
CA ILE A 63 2.51 -15.13 -0.74
C ILE A 63 1.53 -14.18 -1.41
N ASP A 64 0.24 -14.31 -1.09
CA ASP A 64 -0.76 -13.31 -1.42
C ASP A 64 -0.44 -12.00 -0.69
N ARG A 65 -0.03 -11.00 -1.46
CA ARG A 65 0.39 -9.71 -0.93
C ARG A 65 -0.83 -8.92 -0.49
N ILE A 66 -0.76 -8.37 0.72
CA ILE A 66 -1.75 -7.42 1.20
C ILE A 66 -1.53 -6.11 0.46
N ASP A 67 -2.60 -5.51 -0.07
CA ASP A 67 -2.51 -4.21 -0.72
C ASP A 67 -2.09 -3.13 0.27
N LYS A 68 -1.24 -2.22 -0.20
CA LYS A 68 -0.82 -1.06 0.58
C LYS A 68 -2.06 -0.18 0.87
N PRO A 69 -2.45 0.03 2.14
CA PRO A 69 -3.61 0.83 2.45
C PRO A 69 -3.36 2.30 2.10
N ILE A 70 -4.33 2.91 1.41
CA ILE A 70 -4.34 4.33 1.08
C ILE A 70 -4.98 5.07 2.26
N LEU A 71 -4.13 5.56 3.18
CA LEU A 71 -4.58 6.28 4.39
C LEU A 71 -5.13 7.67 4.05
N GLU A 72 -4.46 8.36 3.13
CA GLU A 72 -4.88 9.66 2.63
C GLU A 72 -5.28 9.51 1.16
N ARG A 73 -6.59 9.37 0.92
CA ARG A 73 -7.09 9.58 -0.44
C ARG A 73 -6.91 11.05 -0.76
N ARG A 74 -6.28 11.35 -1.91
CA ARG A 74 -6.16 12.70 -2.43
C ARG A 74 -7.56 13.33 -2.43
N ARG A 75 -7.75 14.36 -1.61
CA ARG A 75 -9.00 15.12 -1.62
C ARG A 75 -9.08 15.85 -2.96
N MET A 76 -10.30 16.03 -3.47
CA MET A 76 -10.51 16.86 -4.64
C MET A 76 -10.01 18.25 -4.29
N GLU A 77 -8.95 18.67 -4.97
CA GLU A 77 -8.32 19.98 -4.79
C GLU A 77 -8.91 20.89 -5.86
N LEU A 78 -9.59 21.95 -5.43
CA LEU A 78 -10.20 22.94 -6.30
C LEU A 78 -9.46 24.26 -6.09
N GLU A 79 -8.50 24.55 -6.96
CA GLU A 79 -7.84 25.86 -7.00
C GLU A 79 -8.62 26.78 -7.93
N LEU A 80 -9.27 27.79 -7.36
CA LEU A 80 -9.99 28.81 -8.11
C LEU A 80 -9.09 30.04 -8.25
N GLY A 81 -8.48 30.20 -9.42
CA GLY A 81 -7.67 31.38 -9.76
C GLY A 81 -8.54 32.61 -10.00
N GLY A 82 -8.89 33.36 -8.94
CA GLY A 82 -9.66 34.59 -9.04
C GLY A 82 -8.77 35.81 -9.30
N TRP A 83 -8.92 36.47 -10.46
CA TRP A 83 -8.32 37.78 -10.73
C TRP A 83 -9.23 38.92 -10.22
N ARG A 84 -8.65 39.93 -9.58
CA ARG A 84 -9.38 41.10 -9.06
C ARG A 84 -9.61 42.13 -10.18
N GLY A 85 -10.68 41.95 -10.95
CA GLY A 85 -11.24 42.94 -11.86
C GLY A 85 -12.77 42.89 -11.80
N SER A 86 -13.40 44.00 -11.39
CA SER A 86 -14.84 44.09 -11.13
C SER A 86 -15.70 43.75 -12.35
N ASN A 87 -16.13 42.50 -12.47
CA ASN A 87 -17.47 42.04 -12.88
C ASN A 87 -17.46 40.51 -12.90
N LYS A 88 -18.15 39.88 -11.93
CA LYS A 88 -18.37 38.42 -11.77
C LYS A 88 -17.19 37.52 -12.17
N VAL A 89 -16.35 37.18 -11.18
CA VAL A 89 -15.10 36.43 -11.42
C VAL A 89 -15.29 34.91 -11.45
N LEU A 90 -16.39 34.38 -10.88
CA LEU A 90 -16.75 32.95 -10.96
C LEU A 90 -18.24 32.77 -10.67
N GLU A 91 -18.97 32.08 -11.55
CA GLU A 91 -20.36 31.64 -11.34
C GLU A 91 -20.44 30.16 -11.73
N ILE A 92 -20.88 29.32 -10.80
CA ILE A 92 -21.08 27.88 -11.02
C ILE A 92 -22.57 27.60 -10.82
N ALA A 93 -23.21 27.12 -11.87
CA ALA A 93 -24.59 26.63 -11.84
C ALA A 93 -24.58 25.11 -12.07
N ASP A 94 -25.51 24.40 -11.43
CA ASP A 94 -25.75 22.95 -11.59
C ASP A 94 -24.52 22.04 -11.32
N LEU A 95 -23.77 22.30 -10.23
CA LEU A 95 -22.69 21.42 -9.81
C LEU A 95 -23.20 20.20 -9.05
N ASP A 96 -23.00 19.01 -9.60
CA ASP A 96 -23.30 17.74 -8.94
C ASP A 96 -22.05 16.85 -8.72
N LYS A 97 -22.14 15.97 -7.73
CA LYS A 97 -21.10 14.98 -7.41
C LYS A 97 -21.75 13.61 -7.24
N ALA A 98 -21.49 12.71 -8.17
CA ALA A 98 -21.88 11.31 -8.09
C ALA A 98 -20.74 10.44 -7.53
N PHE A 99 -21.10 9.39 -6.79
CA PHE A 99 -20.20 8.30 -6.42
C PHE A 99 -20.66 7.04 -7.15
N PRO A 100 -19.75 6.25 -7.75
CA PRO A 100 -20.10 4.98 -8.35
C PRO A 100 -20.62 4.00 -7.28
N ALA A 101 -21.64 3.22 -7.66
CA ALA A 101 -22.24 2.16 -6.85
C ALA A 101 -21.30 0.97 -6.68
#